data_AF-A0A432QTG6-F1
#
_entry.id   AF-A0A432QTG6-F1
#
_cell.length_a   1.000
_cell.length_b   1.000
_cell.length_c   1.000
_cell.angle_alpha   90.00
_cell.angle_beta   90.00
_cell.angle_gamma   90.00
#
_symmetry.space_group_name_H-M   'P 1'
#
loop_
_entity.id
_entity.type
_entity.pdbx_description
1 polymer ?
#
loop_
_entity_poly.entity_id
_entity_poly.type
_entity_poly.pdbx_seq_one_letter_code
_entity_poly.pdbx_strand_id
1 'polypeptide(L)'
;MPQIKIHSLRFGFATNSSSSHSVIFLNQAPEPPQYELRSVPEFCPDDFGWDAFRLKDSTGKMEYLAVMLWRGLYVEYQNEKVRLLVLRKIFEGLLDFSNDDKEAIRTLDISSIDHASIAYPKEGMDGFRYGELLRDFLLDSRVNVLGGNDNDDGDPFEHLDGKRATLSDACHLRHDKKADVWTLFNVYNGAKVRFGTGADNYTKSNVPELVDLKVTDKCSFGCKFCYQGSTPEGKHGSFFTAGTIIEALADLGTFEIAIGGGEPTEYVAFPQIIGKIYDMGMIPNFTTNSDEWLKNRGLVEMIKKCCGSIGVSVNTVKDVEKYKSIKKAMSWHVSVNAQVVVGAHTPKAMTRIVDKLRECDADVLFLGWKNMGRGETFKQKKISAEVMNTILNILHVNAVLDYGDYSGMVSVDTAFVDMYADVLRKHDVSEILTASPEGKFSCYIDAIEGTIARSSYTSEGIEKLEDMDAAEIKMFFSRY
;
A
#
# COMPACT_ATOMS: atom_id res chain seq x y z
N MET A 1 16.68 -7.45 24.00
CA MET A 1 16.25 -8.09 22.73
C MET A 1 16.65 -7.17 21.58
N PRO A 2 17.00 -7.67 20.39
CA PRO A 2 17.23 -6.79 19.24
C PRO A 2 15.97 -5.98 18.96
N GLN A 3 16.11 -4.67 18.81
CA GLN A 3 15.00 -3.75 18.57
C GLN A 3 14.53 -3.92 17.12
N ILE A 4 13.24 -4.24 16.90
CA ILE A 4 12.68 -4.22 15.55
C ILE A 4 12.66 -2.80 15.02
N LYS A 5 13.05 -2.67 13.75
CA LYS A 5 13.03 -1.41 13.02
C LYS A 5 11.96 -1.49 11.95
N ILE A 6 11.01 -0.55 11.97
CA ILE A 6 10.17 -0.24 10.81
C ILE A 6 11.06 0.45 9.77
N HIS A 7 11.27 -0.21 8.63
CA HIS A 7 12.11 0.28 7.54
C HIS A 7 11.34 1.15 6.56
N SER A 8 10.08 0.80 6.28
CA SER A 8 9.24 1.55 5.34
C SER A 8 7.76 1.28 5.56
N LEU A 9 6.94 2.28 5.28
CA LEU A 9 5.49 2.24 5.39
C LEU A 9 4.88 2.92 4.15
N ARG A 10 3.94 2.26 3.48
CA ARG A 10 3.13 2.82 2.40
C ARG A 10 1.66 2.60 2.72
N PHE A 11 0.82 3.57 2.41
CA PHE A 11 -0.63 3.53 2.48
C PHE A 11 -1.19 3.52 1.07
N GLY A 12 -2.27 2.77 0.87
CA GLY A 12 -2.87 2.64 -0.45
C GLY A 12 -2.10 1.71 -1.38
N PHE A 13 -2.79 1.30 -2.43
CA PHE A 13 -2.20 0.58 -3.54
C PHE A 13 -1.37 1.51 -4.44
N ALA A 14 -0.46 0.92 -5.23
CA ALA A 14 0.22 1.65 -6.29
C ALA A 14 -0.50 1.51 -7.63
N THR A 15 -0.71 2.64 -8.33
CA THR A 15 -1.39 2.70 -9.63
C THR A 15 -0.46 3.08 -10.78
N ASN A 16 0.83 3.31 -10.51
CA ASN A 16 1.77 3.92 -11.45
C ASN A 16 3.11 3.16 -11.52
N SER A 17 3.93 3.65 -12.45
CA SER A 17 5.18 3.01 -12.86
C SER A 17 6.41 3.23 -12.02
N SER A 18 6.35 4.31 -11.25
CA SER A 18 7.29 4.65 -10.20
C SER A 18 6.63 4.23 -8.92
N SER A 19 7.30 3.52 -7.99
CA SER A 19 6.70 3.21 -6.70
C SER A 19 5.87 4.39 -6.14
N SER A 20 4.58 4.19 -5.86
CA SER A 20 3.79 5.19 -5.14
C SER A 20 4.32 5.29 -3.71
N HIS A 21 4.61 6.50 -3.26
CA HIS A 21 4.99 6.83 -1.89
C HIS A 21 3.86 7.61 -1.24
N SER A 22 3.57 7.27 0.00
CA SER A 22 2.57 8.01 0.74
C SER A 22 3.19 9.31 1.24
N VAL A 23 2.57 10.44 0.93
CA VAL A 23 2.91 11.70 1.58
C VAL A 23 1.85 11.92 2.64
N ILE A 24 2.12 11.43 3.83
CA ILE A 24 1.31 11.80 4.98
C ILE A 24 1.89 13.08 5.51
N PHE A 25 1.11 14.14 5.47
CA PHE A 25 1.31 15.24 6.38
C PHE A 25 0.92 14.73 7.76
N LEU A 26 1.92 14.36 8.57
CA LEU A 26 1.67 14.20 9.99
C LEU A 26 1.50 15.63 10.51
N ASN A 27 0.25 16.07 10.68
CA ASN A 27 0.03 17.10 11.68
C ASN A 27 0.61 16.56 12.99
N GLN A 28 1.29 17.43 13.73
CA GLN A 28 1.63 17.12 15.11
C GLN A 28 0.32 16.73 15.78
N ALA A 29 0.16 15.44 16.07
CA ALA A 29 -1.04 14.98 16.73
C ALA A 29 -1.17 15.79 18.02
N PRO A 30 -2.31 16.46 18.27
CA PRO A 30 -2.55 17.03 19.56
C PRO A 30 -2.35 15.92 20.60
N GLU A 31 -1.75 16.27 21.75
CA GLU A 31 -1.69 15.38 22.90
C GLU A 31 -3.10 14.82 23.12
N PRO A 32 -3.29 13.51 22.93
CA PRO A 32 -4.61 12.93 22.96
C PRO A 32 -5.16 13.04 24.38
N PRO A 33 -6.50 13.14 24.55
CA PRO A 33 -7.11 13.05 25.87
C PRO A 33 -6.54 11.86 26.65
N GLN A 34 -6.07 12.13 27.86
CA GLN A 34 -5.57 11.12 28.78
C GLN A 34 -6.74 10.23 29.19
N TYR A 35 -6.86 9.05 28.59
CA TYR A 35 -7.65 7.97 29.16
C TYR A 35 -6.73 7.14 30.04
N GLU A 36 -7.16 6.92 31.29
CA GLU A 36 -6.36 6.30 32.35
C GLU A 36 -5.86 4.91 31.93
N LEU A 37 -4.55 4.76 31.91
CA LEU A 37 -3.86 3.49 31.77
C LEU A 37 -4.08 2.66 33.04
N ARG A 38 -4.49 1.40 32.90
CA ARG A 38 -4.44 0.44 34.01
C ARG A 38 -2.97 0.09 34.28
N SER A 39 -2.57 0.26 35.54
CA SER A 39 -1.30 -0.25 36.06
C SER A 39 -1.58 -1.56 36.81
N VAL A 40 -1.62 -2.70 36.10
CA VAL A 40 -1.66 -4.01 36.77
C VAL A 40 -0.65 -4.97 36.12
N PRO A 41 0.24 -5.63 36.89
CA PRO A 41 1.22 -6.58 36.37
C PRO A 41 0.70 -8.01 36.16
N GLU A 42 -0.61 -8.25 36.27
CA GLU A 42 -1.23 -9.57 36.28
C GLU A 42 -2.11 -9.73 35.02
N PHE A 43 -1.90 -10.79 34.23
CA PHE A 43 -2.61 -11.03 32.96
C PHE A 43 -4.12 -11.15 33.21
N CYS A 44 -4.85 -10.06 32.95
CA CYS A 44 -6.29 -9.95 33.14
C CYS A 44 -6.88 -9.35 31.85
N PRO A 45 -7.03 -10.16 30.80
CA PRO A 45 -7.43 -9.67 29.49
C PRO A 45 -8.79 -8.98 29.58
N ASP A 46 -8.79 -7.68 29.26
CA ASP A 46 -10.00 -6.89 29.08
C ASP A 46 -10.79 -7.40 27.85
N ASP A 47 -12.04 -6.96 27.71
CA ASP A 47 -12.88 -7.23 26.54
C ASP A 47 -12.37 -6.44 25.32
N PHE A 48 -11.53 -7.04 24.48
CA PHE A 48 -11.06 -6.42 23.23
C PHE A 48 -12.06 -6.60 22.07
N GLY A 49 -13.31 -6.97 22.38
CA GLY A 49 -14.33 -7.31 21.41
C GLY A 49 -15.16 -6.12 20.93
N TRP A 50 -15.59 -5.24 21.83
CA TRP A 50 -16.61 -4.23 21.51
C TRP A 50 -16.25 -2.81 21.94
N ASP A 51 -15.56 -2.65 23.07
CA ASP A 51 -15.29 -1.34 23.65
C ASP A 51 -14.18 -0.57 22.92
N ALA A 52 -14.24 0.75 23.00
CA ALA A 52 -13.20 1.63 22.48
C ALA A 52 -11.95 1.59 23.37
N PHE A 53 -10.79 1.26 22.81
CA PHE A 53 -9.52 1.23 23.55
C PHE A 53 -8.31 1.64 22.71
N ARG A 54 -7.28 2.16 23.38
CA ARG A 54 -5.98 2.45 22.78
C ARG A 54 -4.85 1.89 23.64
N LEU A 55 -4.08 0.97 23.08
CA LEU A 55 -2.94 0.34 23.75
C LEU A 55 -1.64 0.99 23.29
N LYS A 56 -0.98 1.69 24.23
CA LYS A 56 0.30 2.39 24.04
C LYS A 56 1.46 1.67 24.72
N ASP A 57 1.22 1.15 25.92
CA ASP A 57 2.21 0.46 26.72
C ASP A 57 2.45 -0.96 26.20
N SER A 58 3.60 -1.53 26.56
CA SER A 58 3.97 -2.87 26.13
C SER A 58 3.01 -3.93 26.66
N THR A 59 2.56 -3.82 27.92
CA THR A 59 1.76 -4.85 28.59
C THR A 59 0.42 -5.03 27.89
N GLY A 60 -0.37 -3.96 27.72
CA GLY A 60 -1.66 -4.03 27.05
C GLY A 60 -1.55 -4.56 25.63
N LYS A 61 -0.55 -4.11 24.85
CA LYS A 61 -0.31 -4.64 23.49
C LYS A 61 0.02 -6.13 23.49
N MET A 62 0.78 -6.61 24.48
CA MET A 62 1.10 -8.02 24.59
C MET A 62 -0.12 -8.84 25.00
N GLU A 63 -0.96 -8.34 25.90
CA GLU A 63 -2.21 -9.01 26.30
C GLU A 63 -3.16 -9.15 25.11
N TYR A 64 -3.38 -8.06 24.36
CA TYR A 64 -4.13 -8.07 23.11
C TYR A 64 -3.59 -9.10 22.12
N LEU A 65 -2.26 -9.10 21.90
CA LEU A 65 -1.63 -10.05 21.00
C LEU A 65 -1.78 -11.48 21.47
N ALA A 66 -1.70 -11.75 22.78
CA ALA A 66 -1.84 -13.09 23.34
C ALA A 66 -3.25 -13.64 23.09
N VAL A 67 -4.29 -12.82 23.27
CA VAL A 67 -5.68 -13.20 22.96
C VAL A 67 -5.87 -13.42 21.46
N MET A 68 -5.32 -12.52 20.63
CA MET A 68 -5.37 -12.65 19.16
C MET A 68 -4.70 -13.94 18.68
N LEU A 69 -3.49 -14.23 19.15
CA LEU A 69 -2.74 -15.43 18.81
C LEU A 69 -3.39 -16.70 19.38
N TRP A 70 -4.00 -16.64 20.58
CA TRP A 70 -4.74 -17.80 21.12
C TRP A 70 -5.83 -18.30 20.15
N ARG A 71 -6.57 -17.35 19.57
CA ARG A 71 -7.60 -17.61 18.56
C ARG A 71 -6.97 -18.01 17.21
N GLY A 72 -6.00 -17.24 16.72
CA GLY A 72 -5.38 -17.44 15.41
C GLY A 72 -4.56 -18.74 15.28
N LEU A 73 -3.82 -19.11 16.33
CA LEU A 73 -2.98 -20.30 16.33
C LEU A 73 -3.79 -21.61 16.38
N TYR A 74 -5.10 -21.56 16.59
CA TYR A 74 -5.96 -22.74 16.55
C TYR A 74 -5.89 -23.48 15.20
N VAL A 75 -5.68 -22.74 14.10
CA VAL A 75 -5.59 -23.30 12.74
C VAL A 75 -4.44 -24.29 12.61
N GLU A 76 -3.32 -24.05 13.29
CA GLU A 76 -2.13 -24.92 13.23
C GLU A 76 -2.02 -25.84 14.45
N TYR A 77 -2.30 -25.31 15.63
CA TYR A 77 -2.15 -26.00 16.91
C TYR A 77 -3.53 -26.23 17.54
N GLN A 78 -4.26 -27.25 17.09
CA GLN A 78 -5.59 -27.56 17.64
C GLN A 78 -5.56 -27.95 19.12
N ASN A 79 -4.42 -28.47 19.61
CA ASN A 79 -4.24 -28.82 21.02
C ASN A 79 -3.99 -27.56 21.87
N GLU A 80 -4.90 -27.29 22.81
CA GLU A 80 -4.86 -26.15 23.73
C GLU A 80 -3.57 -26.05 24.56
N LYS A 81 -2.99 -27.17 24.99
CA LYS A 81 -1.74 -27.17 25.76
C LYS A 81 -0.55 -26.81 24.89
N VAL A 82 -0.53 -27.27 23.64
CA VAL A 82 0.51 -26.90 22.67
C VAL A 82 0.43 -25.40 22.37
N ARG A 83 -0.78 -24.85 22.14
CA ARG A 83 -0.97 -23.40 21.98
C ARG A 83 -0.49 -22.61 23.19
N LEU A 84 -0.87 -23.03 24.40
CA LEU A 84 -0.44 -22.35 25.61
C LEU A 84 1.09 -22.36 25.75
N LEU A 85 1.76 -23.49 25.43
CA LEU A 85 3.22 -23.57 25.44
C LEU A 85 3.86 -22.61 24.42
N VAL A 86 3.29 -22.53 23.22
CA VAL A 86 3.71 -21.58 22.18
C VAL A 86 3.58 -20.14 22.67
N LEU A 87 2.42 -19.76 23.23
CA LEU A 87 2.21 -18.42 23.80
C LEU A 87 3.20 -18.12 24.94
N ARG A 88 3.33 -19.02 25.92
CA ARG A 88 4.30 -18.86 27.02
C ARG A 88 5.72 -18.63 26.51
N LYS A 89 6.09 -19.29 25.41
CA LYS A 89 7.41 -19.11 24.81
C LYS A 89 7.54 -17.79 24.05
N ILE A 90 6.52 -17.36 23.32
CA ILE A 90 6.49 -16.07 22.62
C ILE A 90 6.59 -14.91 23.63
N PHE A 91 5.86 -14.97 24.74
CA PHE A 91 5.79 -13.88 25.71
C PHE A 91 6.70 -14.10 26.94
N GLU A 92 7.71 -14.97 26.83
CA GLU A 92 8.63 -15.25 27.93
C GLU A 92 9.30 -13.96 28.43
N GLY A 93 9.07 -13.62 29.70
CA GLY A 93 9.58 -12.38 30.33
C GLY A 93 8.83 -11.10 29.94
N LEU A 94 7.72 -11.21 29.21
CA LEU A 94 6.85 -10.09 28.81
C LEU A 94 5.44 -10.19 29.41
N LEU A 95 4.88 -11.39 29.51
CA LEU A 95 3.62 -11.68 30.20
C LEU A 95 3.80 -12.85 31.16
N ASP A 96 3.13 -12.80 32.30
CA ASP A 96 3.10 -13.90 33.28
C ASP A 96 1.76 -14.63 33.18
N PHE A 97 1.75 -15.78 32.51
CA PHE A 97 0.59 -16.66 32.47
C PHE A 97 0.52 -17.50 33.73
N SER A 98 -0.68 -17.77 34.24
CA SER A 98 -0.87 -18.69 35.39
C SER A 98 -0.11 -20.00 35.18
N ASN A 99 0.59 -20.46 36.23
CA ASN A 99 1.27 -21.74 36.25
C ASN A 99 0.30 -22.94 36.24
N ASP A 100 -0.99 -22.72 36.57
CA ASP A 100 -2.04 -23.69 36.34
C ASP A 100 -2.55 -23.57 34.90
N ASP A 101 -2.20 -24.56 34.06
CA ASP A 101 -2.60 -24.63 32.67
C ASP A 101 -4.12 -24.50 32.48
N LYS A 102 -4.93 -25.07 33.39
CA LYS A 102 -6.40 -25.00 33.26
C LYS A 102 -6.91 -23.58 33.46
N GLU A 103 -6.33 -22.87 34.41
CA GLU A 103 -6.71 -21.48 34.68
C GLU A 103 -6.23 -20.57 33.55
N ALA A 104 -4.99 -20.74 33.07
CA ALA A 104 -4.47 -19.96 31.95
C ALA A 104 -5.31 -20.13 30.67
N ILE A 105 -5.68 -21.38 30.33
CA ILE A 105 -6.54 -21.68 29.17
C ILE A 105 -7.92 -21.06 29.37
N ARG A 106 -8.52 -21.22 30.55
CA ARG A 106 -9.83 -20.64 30.87
C ARG A 106 -9.82 -19.13 30.68
N THR A 107 -8.79 -18.43 31.19
CA THR A 107 -8.65 -16.97 31.02
C THR A 107 -8.59 -16.58 29.55
N LEU A 108 -7.79 -17.27 28.73
CA LEU A 108 -7.69 -17.02 27.29
C LEU A 108 -9.00 -17.32 26.53
N ASP A 109 -9.75 -18.35 26.94
CA ASP A 109 -11.01 -18.73 26.29
C ASP A 109 -12.16 -17.77 26.58
N ILE A 110 -12.21 -17.21 27.80
CA ILE A 110 -13.22 -16.21 28.17
C ILE A 110 -12.87 -14.80 27.67
N SER A 111 -11.62 -14.58 27.25
CA SER A 111 -11.20 -13.31 26.65
C SER A 111 -11.84 -13.13 25.28
N SER A 112 -12.40 -11.96 25.03
CA SER A 112 -12.95 -11.56 23.74
C SER A 112 -11.95 -10.71 22.95
N ILE A 113 -11.97 -10.91 21.64
CA ILE A 113 -11.33 -10.05 20.66
C ILE A 113 -12.26 -10.00 19.44
N ASP A 114 -12.35 -8.86 18.78
CA ASP A 114 -13.12 -8.78 17.55
C ASP A 114 -12.63 -9.79 16.51
N HIS A 115 -13.57 -10.44 15.84
CA HIS A 115 -13.29 -11.50 14.89
C HIS A 115 -12.48 -11.02 13.67
N ALA A 116 -12.67 -9.78 13.21
CA ALA A 116 -11.90 -9.21 12.10
C ALA A 116 -10.47 -8.84 12.51
N SER A 117 -10.20 -8.82 13.82
CA SER A 117 -8.86 -8.62 14.38
C SER A 117 -8.05 -9.92 14.49
N ILE A 118 -8.66 -11.09 14.35
CA ILE A 118 -7.96 -12.37 14.48
C ILE A 118 -7.05 -12.60 13.27
N ALA A 119 -5.74 -12.59 13.51
CA ALA A 119 -4.75 -12.88 12.49
C ALA A 119 -4.21 -14.32 12.64
N TYR A 120 -4.12 -15.04 11.52
CA TYR A 120 -3.70 -16.44 11.47
C TYR A 120 -2.29 -16.57 10.88
N PRO A 121 -1.52 -17.60 11.29
CA PRO A 121 -0.29 -17.97 10.59
C PRO A 121 -0.58 -18.14 9.09
N LYS A 122 0.27 -17.55 8.26
CA LYS A 122 0.15 -17.62 6.81
C LYS A 122 0.81 -18.90 6.30
N GLU A 123 0.34 -19.38 5.14
CA GLU A 123 0.84 -20.62 4.54
C GLU A 123 2.38 -20.61 4.42
N GLY A 124 3.02 -21.70 4.87
CA GLY A 124 4.48 -21.84 4.88
C GLY A 124 5.21 -21.17 6.05
N MET A 125 4.50 -20.57 7.00
CA MET A 125 5.06 -20.04 8.24
C MET A 125 4.53 -20.83 9.45
N ASP A 126 5.43 -21.24 10.33
CA ASP A 126 5.01 -21.80 11.61
C ASP A 126 4.45 -20.69 12.52
N GLY A 127 3.40 -21.03 13.25
CA GLY A 127 2.67 -20.09 14.09
C GLY A 127 3.50 -19.53 15.24
N PHE A 128 4.49 -20.27 15.72
CA PHE A 128 5.44 -19.74 16.71
C PHE A 128 6.22 -18.55 16.15
N ARG A 129 6.85 -18.70 14.97
CA ARG A 129 7.57 -17.62 14.30
C ARG A 129 6.65 -16.46 13.94
N TYR A 130 5.43 -16.75 13.47
CA TYR A 130 4.43 -15.71 13.19
C TYR A 130 4.13 -14.84 14.43
N GLY A 131 3.94 -15.49 15.58
CA GLY A 131 3.67 -14.80 16.84
C GLY A 131 4.84 -13.97 17.34
N GLU A 132 6.09 -14.44 17.21
CA GLU A 132 7.28 -13.65 17.55
C GLU A 132 7.37 -12.34 16.75
N LEU A 133 7.03 -12.38 15.47
CA LEU A 133 7.10 -11.22 14.58
C LEU A 133 6.09 -10.15 14.94
N LEU A 134 4.84 -10.56 15.20
CA LEU A 134 3.79 -9.65 15.61
C LEU A 134 4.10 -9.04 16.98
N ARG A 135 4.63 -9.85 17.91
CA ARG A 135 5.11 -9.40 19.22
C ARG A 135 6.13 -8.29 19.07
N ASP A 136 7.19 -8.56 18.31
CA ASP A 136 8.28 -7.63 18.16
C ASP A 136 7.86 -6.36 17.38
N PHE A 137 6.92 -6.48 16.43
CA PHE A 137 6.32 -5.33 15.75
C PHE A 137 5.51 -4.44 16.71
N LEU A 138 4.63 -5.03 17.52
CA LEU A 138 3.77 -4.28 18.45
C LEU A 138 4.57 -3.66 19.60
N LEU A 139 5.71 -4.23 19.98
CA LEU A 139 6.60 -3.67 21.00
C LEU A 139 7.27 -2.34 20.58
N ASP A 140 7.26 -1.98 19.30
CA ASP A 140 7.74 -0.66 18.87
C ASP A 140 6.87 0.44 19.50
N SER A 141 7.51 1.42 20.15
CA SER A 141 6.82 2.50 20.88
C SER A 141 6.01 3.43 19.96
N ARG A 142 6.27 3.40 18.65
CA ARG A 142 5.52 4.15 17.64
C ARG A 142 4.22 3.45 17.24
N VAL A 143 4.09 2.15 17.52
CA VAL A 143 2.91 1.36 17.16
C VAL A 143 1.87 1.46 18.27
N ASN A 144 0.63 1.73 17.89
CA ASN A 144 -0.52 1.77 18.80
C ASN A 144 -1.54 0.74 18.30
N VAL A 145 -2.19 0.03 19.21
CA VAL A 145 -3.36 -0.80 18.88
C VAL A 145 -4.60 -0.02 19.26
N LEU A 146 -5.55 0.08 18.33
CA LEU A 146 -6.84 0.75 18.52
C LEU A 146 -7.93 -0.29 18.34
N GLY A 147 -8.92 -0.29 19.22
CA GLY A 147 -10.15 -1.07 19.06
C GLY A 147 -11.38 -0.24 19.39
N GLY A 148 -12.54 -0.66 18.91
CA GLY A 148 -13.81 0.02 19.06
C GLY A 148 -14.85 -0.57 18.10
N ASN A 149 -16.12 -0.25 18.31
CA ASN A 149 -17.21 -0.66 17.43
C ASN A 149 -17.52 0.46 16.40
N ASP A 150 -18.07 0.07 15.26
CA ASP A 150 -18.53 0.94 14.17
C ASP A 150 -20.05 1.17 14.19
N ASN A 151 -20.73 0.76 15.27
CA ASN A 151 -22.19 0.82 15.43
C ASN A 151 -22.67 2.08 16.15
N ASP A 152 -21.78 2.79 16.85
CA ASP A 152 -22.07 4.06 17.54
C ASP A 152 -21.64 5.27 16.68
N ASP A 153 -22.29 6.42 16.89
CA ASP A 153 -22.03 7.68 16.15
C ASP A 153 -20.64 8.26 16.51
N GLY A 154 -19.59 7.76 15.85
CA GLY A 154 -18.28 8.40 15.74
C GLY A 154 -17.12 7.47 16.03
N ASP A 155 -16.04 7.53 15.21
CA ASP A 155 -14.78 6.89 15.54
C ASP A 155 -14.20 7.56 16.80
N PRO A 156 -14.04 6.85 17.94
CA PRO A 156 -13.54 7.46 19.17
C PRO A 156 -12.11 8.02 19.02
N PHE A 157 -11.42 7.67 17.94
CA PHE A 157 -10.07 8.12 17.59
C PHE A 157 -10.04 9.08 16.40
N GLU A 158 -11.17 9.63 15.95
CA GLU A 158 -11.26 10.57 14.82
C GLU A 158 -10.38 11.83 15.03
N HIS A 159 -10.10 12.17 16.29
CA HIS A 159 -9.22 13.27 16.70
C HIS A 159 -7.72 12.93 16.69
N LEU A 160 -7.34 11.66 16.49
CA LEU A 160 -5.93 11.27 16.37
C LEU A 160 -5.46 11.56 14.94
N ASP A 161 -4.73 12.66 14.76
CA ASP A 161 -4.01 12.94 13.51
C ASP A 161 -2.99 11.82 13.23
N GLY A 162 -3.23 11.04 12.18
CA GLY A 162 -2.31 10.01 11.72
C GLY A 162 -3.01 8.93 10.89
N LYS A 163 -2.35 8.45 9.84
CA LYS A 163 -2.89 7.32 9.06
C LYS A 163 -2.66 6.01 9.82
N ARG A 164 -3.70 5.18 9.89
CA ARG A 164 -3.67 3.87 10.55
C ARG A 164 -3.34 2.79 9.53
N ALA A 165 -2.38 1.93 9.84
CA ALA A 165 -2.17 0.71 9.08
C ALA A 165 -2.88 -0.43 9.82
N THR A 166 -3.94 -0.98 9.24
CA THR A 166 -4.68 -2.09 9.84
C THR A 166 -3.92 -3.39 9.61
N LEU A 167 -3.55 -4.04 10.72
CA LEU A 167 -3.16 -5.44 10.74
C LEU A 167 -4.44 -6.27 10.86
N SER A 168 -4.80 -7.04 9.85
CA SER A 168 -5.95 -7.96 9.93
C SER A 168 -5.64 -9.30 9.25
N ASP A 169 -6.59 -10.22 9.30
CA ASP A 169 -6.62 -11.46 8.53
C ASP A 169 -6.33 -11.28 7.02
N ALA A 170 -6.62 -10.09 6.48
CA ALA A 170 -6.40 -9.69 5.10
C ALA A 170 -4.94 -9.43 4.73
N CYS A 171 -4.02 -9.44 5.68
CA CYS A 171 -2.63 -9.14 5.37
C CYS A 171 -1.89 -10.34 4.76
N HIS A 172 -1.22 -10.15 3.63
CA HIS A 172 -0.20 -11.06 3.12
C HIS A 172 1.13 -10.74 3.78
N LEU A 173 1.88 -11.77 4.21
CA LEU A 173 3.16 -11.61 4.88
C LEU A 173 4.26 -12.33 4.09
N ARG A 174 5.36 -11.65 3.81
CA ARG A 174 6.51 -12.18 3.06
C ARG A 174 7.81 -11.94 3.81
N HIS A 175 8.63 -12.98 3.95
CA HIS A 175 9.97 -12.87 4.53
C HIS A 175 11.04 -12.78 3.44
N ASP A 176 11.82 -11.72 3.47
CA ASP A 176 13.13 -11.73 2.84
C ASP A 176 14.15 -12.36 3.79
N LYS A 177 14.38 -13.67 3.63
CA LYS A 177 15.33 -14.44 4.46
C LYS A 177 16.76 -13.90 4.41
N LYS A 178 17.15 -13.24 3.31
CA LYS A 178 18.52 -12.72 3.14
C LYS A 178 18.72 -11.45 3.95
N ALA A 179 17.71 -10.58 3.96
CA ALA A 179 17.73 -9.34 4.73
C ALA A 179 17.22 -9.49 6.16
N ASP A 180 16.55 -10.60 6.48
CA ASP A 180 15.74 -10.80 7.68
C ASP A 180 14.71 -9.68 7.89
N VAL A 181 14.01 -9.35 6.81
CA VAL A 181 12.96 -8.32 6.77
C VAL A 181 11.64 -8.92 6.33
N TRP A 182 10.59 -8.52 7.02
CA TRP A 182 9.22 -8.91 6.78
C TRP A 182 8.48 -7.79 6.08
N THR A 183 7.70 -8.15 5.07
CA THR A 183 6.77 -7.24 4.41
C THR A 183 5.36 -7.72 4.64
N LEU A 184 4.58 -6.89 5.32
CA LEU A 184 3.16 -7.08 5.50
C LEU A 184 2.41 -6.19 4.50
N PHE A 185 1.50 -6.77 3.74
CA PHE A 185 0.68 -6.08 2.74
C PHE A 185 -0.80 -6.35 2.98
N ASN A 186 -1.59 -5.33 3.23
CA ASN A 186 -3.03 -5.44 3.41
C ASN A 186 -3.73 -5.45 2.04
N VAL A 187 -4.41 -6.55 1.70
CA VAL A 187 -5.04 -6.71 0.38
C VAL A 187 -6.31 -5.91 0.18
N TYR A 188 -6.91 -5.35 1.24
CA TYR A 188 -8.12 -4.54 1.13
C TYR A 188 -7.83 -3.07 0.89
N ASN A 189 -6.76 -2.53 1.50
CA ASN A 189 -6.45 -1.10 1.42
C ASN A 189 -5.05 -0.79 0.85
N GLY A 190 -4.27 -1.81 0.51
CA GLY A 190 -2.95 -1.68 -0.11
C GLY A 190 -1.83 -1.19 0.82
N ALA A 191 -2.15 -0.97 2.11
CA ALA A 191 -1.16 -0.58 3.10
C ALA A 191 -0.05 -1.63 3.21
N LYS A 192 1.19 -1.19 3.29
CA LYS A 192 2.38 -2.03 3.26
C LYS A 192 3.37 -1.58 4.32
N VAL A 193 3.77 -2.48 5.19
CA VAL A 193 4.74 -2.23 6.25
C VAL A 193 5.92 -3.17 6.08
N ARG A 194 7.14 -2.62 6.08
CA ARG A 194 8.38 -3.40 6.08
C ARG A 194 9.08 -3.23 7.40
N PHE A 195 9.35 -4.33 8.10
CA PHE A 195 9.93 -4.34 9.43
C PHE A 195 10.83 -5.55 9.64
N GLY A 196 11.82 -5.46 10.51
CA GLY A 196 12.69 -6.59 10.79
C GLY A 196 13.73 -6.32 11.87
N THR A 197 14.47 -7.37 12.19
CA THR A 197 15.63 -7.37 13.09
C THR A 197 16.97 -7.24 12.35
N GLY A 198 16.94 -7.38 11.02
CA GLY A 198 18.12 -7.37 10.15
C GLY A 198 18.48 -5.98 9.61
N ALA A 199 19.78 -5.66 9.69
CA ALA A 199 20.52 -4.53 9.13
C ALA A 199 19.89 -3.13 9.27
N ASP A 200 20.64 -2.19 9.85
CA ASP A 200 20.34 -0.75 9.79
C ASP A 200 20.11 -0.22 8.36
N ASN A 201 20.51 -0.99 7.34
CA ASN A 201 20.57 -0.65 5.92
C ASN A 201 19.69 -1.56 5.03
N TYR A 202 18.48 -1.96 5.45
CA TYR A 202 17.54 -2.57 4.50
C TYR A 202 17.21 -1.58 3.38
N THR A 203 17.67 -1.89 2.17
CA THR A 203 17.62 -0.97 1.03
C THR A 203 16.75 -1.47 -0.10
N LYS A 204 16.54 -2.79 -0.23
CA LYS A 204 15.78 -3.42 -1.31
C LYS A 204 15.24 -4.78 -0.91
N SER A 205 14.16 -5.20 -1.56
CA SER A 205 13.67 -6.58 -1.53
C SER A 205 14.50 -7.49 -2.44
N ASN A 206 14.51 -8.80 -2.18
CA ASN A 206 15.12 -9.80 -3.05
C ASN A 206 14.29 -10.14 -4.31
N VAL A 207 12.99 -9.83 -4.30
CA VAL A 207 12.04 -10.05 -5.40
C VAL A 207 11.06 -8.86 -5.48
N PRO A 208 10.51 -8.53 -6.67
CA PRO A 208 9.61 -7.39 -6.79
C PRO A 208 8.35 -7.57 -5.92
N GLU A 209 7.98 -6.52 -5.21
CA GLU A 209 6.75 -6.43 -4.42
C GLU A 209 5.60 -5.83 -5.21
N LEU A 210 5.95 -4.99 -6.19
CA LEU A 210 5.08 -4.27 -7.11
C LEU A 210 5.72 -4.38 -8.49
N VAL A 211 4.92 -4.60 -9.53
CA VAL A 211 5.39 -4.48 -10.91
C VAL A 211 4.50 -3.50 -11.67
N ASP A 212 5.14 -2.61 -12.42
CA ASP A 212 4.47 -1.86 -13.48
C ASP A 212 4.50 -2.66 -14.76
N LEU A 213 3.33 -3.17 -15.16
CA LEU A 213 3.17 -4.01 -16.34
C LEU A 213 2.55 -3.16 -17.45
N LYS A 214 3.37 -2.83 -18.43
CA LYS A 214 2.89 -2.24 -19.67
C LYS A 214 2.33 -3.32 -20.58
N VAL A 215 1.03 -3.20 -20.86
CA VAL A 215 0.28 -4.17 -21.68
C VAL A 215 -0.09 -3.62 -23.05
N THR A 216 0.09 -2.31 -23.27
CA THR A 216 -0.28 -1.64 -24.51
C THR A 216 0.52 -0.36 -24.69
N ASP A 217 0.89 -0.04 -25.92
CA ASP A 217 1.39 1.26 -26.39
C ASP A 217 0.31 2.08 -27.08
N LYS A 218 -0.87 1.47 -27.29
CA LYS A 218 -2.00 2.12 -27.95
C LYS A 218 -2.67 3.11 -27.01
N CYS A 219 -2.86 4.34 -27.47
CA CYS A 219 -3.53 5.40 -26.73
C CYS A 219 -4.07 6.49 -27.66
N SER A 220 -5.38 6.75 -27.61
CA SER A 220 -6.03 7.77 -28.46
C SER A 220 -5.88 9.22 -27.98
N PHE A 221 -5.41 9.47 -26.75
CA PHE A 221 -5.48 10.79 -26.11
C PHE A 221 -4.45 11.83 -26.61
N GLY A 222 -3.31 11.40 -27.16
CA GLY A 222 -2.33 12.33 -27.77
C GLY A 222 -1.69 13.34 -26.81
N CYS A 223 -1.56 13.04 -25.51
CA CYS A 223 -0.96 13.94 -24.53
C CYS A 223 0.45 14.39 -24.94
N LYS A 224 0.68 15.70 -25.05
CA LYS A 224 1.94 16.29 -25.54
C LYS A 224 3.15 16.09 -24.61
N PHE A 225 2.92 15.69 -23.37
CA PHE A 225 3.93 15.47 -22.34
C PHE A 225 4.05 13.97 -21.94
N CYS A 226 3.43 13.07 -22.70
CA CYS A 226 3.41 11.64 -22.36
C CYS A 226 4.83 11.05 -22.40
N TYR A 227 5.30 10.57 -21.25
CA TYR A 227 6.65 10.02 -21.12
C TYR A 227 6.79 8.62 -21.74
N GLN A 228 5.70 7.85 -21.80
CA GLN A 228 5.63 6.55 -22.49
C GLN A 228 5.63 6.68 -24.02
N GLY A 229 5.31 7.87 -24.54
CA GLY A 229 5.25 8.08 -25.98
C GLY A 229 4.11 7.34 -26.70
N SER A 230 3.15 6.75 -25.98
CA SER A 230 2.00 6.00 -26.50
C SER A 230 1.22 6.76 -27.58
N THR A 231 0.74 6.06 -28.61
CA THR A 231 0.09 6.63 -29.81
C THR A 231 -1.14 5.82 -30.24
N PRO A 232 -2.05 6.37 -31.06
CA PRO A 232 -3.17 5.59 -31.61
C PRO A 232 -2.74 4.36 -32.43
N GLU A 233 -1.54 4.40 -33.01
CA GLU A 233 -0.91 3.33 -33.80
C GLU A 233 -0.07 2.36 -32.95
N GLY A 234 -0.01 2.57 -31.64
CA GLY A 234 0.72 1.70 -30.72
C GLY A 234 0.18 0.26 -30.71
N LYS A 235 1.04 -0.67 -30.30
CA LYS A 235 0.72 -2.11 -30.28
C LYS A 235 0.14 -2.53 -28.94
N HIS A 236 -0.69 -3.55 -28.95
CA HIS A 236 -1.03 -4.30 -27.74
C HIS A 236 -0.01 -5.41 -27.53
N GLY A 237 0.38 -5.66 -26.28
CA GLY A 237 1.20 -6.80 -25.91
C GLY A 237 0.40 -8.09 -26.02
N SER A 238 1.05 -9.23 -26.25
CA SER A 238 0.35 -10.51 -26.33
C SER A 238 -0.25 -10.89 -24.98
N PHE A 239 -1.52 -11.34 -24.95
CA PHE A 239 -2.13 -11.89 -23.74
C PHE A 239 -1.36 -13.11 -23.21
N PHE A 240 -0.80 -13.93 -24.10
CA PHE A 240 0.03 -15.07 -23.71
C PHE A 240 1.27 -14.61 -22.95
N THR A 241 2.03 -13.66 -23.53
CA THR A 241 3.22 -13.06 -22.91
C THR A 241 2.90 -12.42 -21.57
N ALA A 242 1.87 -11.57 -21.51
CA ALA A 242 1.43 -10.96 -20.26
C ALA A 242 1.04 -12.04 -19.24
N GLY A 243 0.37 -13.11 -19.68
CA GLY A 243 -0.01 -14.24 -18.85
C GLY A 243 1.16 -14.99 -18.24
N THR A 244 2.21 -15.28 -19.01
CA THR A 244 3.45 -15.92 -18.54
C THR A 244 4.16 -15.05 -17.52
N ILE A 245 4.26 -13.74 -17.78
CA ILE A 245 4.84 -12.78 -16.83
C ILE A 245 4.04 -12.76 -15.52
N ILE A 246 2.70 -12.75 -15.58
CA ILE A 246 1.84 -12.76 -14.38
C ILE A 246 2.04 -14.04 -13.55
N GLU A 247 2.15 -15.19 -14.20
CA GLU A 247 2.44 -16.47 -13.52
C GLU A 247 3.82 -16.41 -12.83
N ALA A 248 4.85 -15.95 -13.54
CA ALA A 248 6.19 -15.79 -12.98
C ALA A 248 6.22 -14.83 -11.77
N LEU A 249 5.45 -13.75 -11.79
CA LEU A 249 5.35 -12.81 -10.67
C LEU A 249 4.60 -13.40 -9.46
N ALA A 250 3.58 -14.22 -9.72
CA ALA A 250 2.88 -14.97 -8.67
C ALA A 250 3.84 -15.95 -7.96
N ASP A 251 4.64 -16.68 -8.72
CA ASP A 251 5.67 -17.61 -8.19
C ASP A 251 6.72 -16.88 -7.32
N LEU A 252 6.99 -15.60 -7.61
CA LEU A 252 7.88 -14.76 -6.82
C LEU A 252 7.22 -14.14 -5.58
N GLY A 253 5.91 -14.31 -5.40
CA GLY A 253 5.15 -13.67 -4.33
C GLY A 253 5.13 -12.13 -4.46
N THR A 254 5.01 -11.62 -5.69
CA THR A 254 4.66 -10.21 -5.93
C THR A 254 3.27 -9.93 -5.35
N PHE A 255 3.05 -8.74 -4.77
CA PHE A 255 1.79 -8.45 -4.09
C PHE A 255 0.75 -7.81 -5.02
N GLU A 256 1.20 -6.91 -5.89
CA GLU A 256 0.32 -6.09 -6.71
C GLU A 256 0.98 -5.75 -8.05
N ILE A 257 0.15 -5.51 -9.06
CA ILE A 257 0.58 -5.13 -10.41
C ILE A 257 -0.15 -3.87 -10.82
N ALA A 258 0.59 -2.81 -11.13
CA ALA A 258 0.07 -1.60 -11.74
C ALA A 258 0.09 -1.75 -13.27
N ILE A 259 -1.06 -1.63 -13.92
CA ILE A 259 -1.21 -1.82 -15.36
C ILE A 259 -1.25 -0.46 -16.05
N GLY A 260 -0.39 -0.28 -17.04
CA GLY A 260 -0.24 0.99 -17.74
C GLY A 260 0.30 0.86 -19.17
N GLY A 261 1.08 1.88 -19.56
CA GLY A 261 1.61 2.07 -20.91
C GLY A 261 0.86 3.14 -21.69
N GLY A 262 0.00 2.69 -22.61
CA GLY A 262 -0.99 3.48 -23.31
C GLY A 262 -2.26 3.68 -22.48
N GLU A 263 -3.43 3.52 -23.11
CA GLU A 263 -4.71 3.44 -22.40
C GLU A 263 -5.09 1.96 -22.22
N PRO A 264 -4.92 1.35 -21.02
CA PRO A 264 -5.19 -0.07 -20.83
C PRO A 264 -6.64 -0.45 -21.16
N THR A 265 -7.60 0.46 -20.93
CA THR A 265 -9.02 0.20 -21.18
C THR A 265 -9.38 0.16 -22.67
N GLU A 266 -8.47 0.57 -23.57
CA GLU A 266 -8.60 0.36 -25.02
C GLU A 266 -8.14 -1.05 -25.45
N TYR A 267 -7.46 -1.81 -24.58
CA TYR A 267 -7.00 -3.15 -24.90
C TYR A 267 -8.10 -4.19 -24.68
N VAL A 268 -8.51 -4.89 -25.75
CA VAL A 268 -9.53 -5.96 -25.72
C VAL A 268 -9.27 -7.03 -24.65
N ALA A 269 -8.01 -7.38 -24.37
CA ALA A 269 -7.69 -8.40 -23.37
C ALA A 269 -7.56 -7.86 -21.93
N PHE A 270 -7.79 -6.56 -21.72
CA PHE A 270 -7.68 -5.92 -20.41
C PHE A 270 -8.53 -6.60 -19.32
N PRO A 271 -9.81 -6.95 -19.54
CA PRO A 271 -10.59 -7.69 -18.54
C PRO A 271 -9.95 -9.03 -18.13
N GLN A 272 -9.39 -9.76 -19.09
CA GLN A 272 -8.74 -11.06 -18.86
C GLN A 272 -7.42 -10.91 -18.10
N ILE A 273 -6.68 -9.83 -18.34
CA ILE A 273 -5.45 -9.51 -17.60
C ILE A 273 -5.77 -9.20 -16.14
N ILE A 274 -6.78 -8.36 -15.87
CA ILE A 274 -7.25 -8.05 -14.52
C ILE A 274 -7.66 -9.34 -13.78
N GLY A 275 -8.52 -10.15 -14.42
CA GLY A 275 -8.97 -11.42 -13.85
C GLY A 275 -7.82 -12.37 -13.54
N LYS A 276 -6.86 -12.52 -14.47
CA LYS A 276 -5.70 -13.42 -14.27
C LYS A 276 -4.81 -12.98 -13.11
N ILE A 277 -4.56 -11.68 -12.92
CA ILE A 277 -3.76 -11.18 -11.80
C ILE A 277 -4.45 -11.51 -10.47
N TYR A 278 -5.77 -11.26 -10.40
CA TYR A 278 -6.58 -11.54 -9.22
C TYR A 278 -6.66 -13.04 -8.90
N ASP A 279 -6.89 -13.88 -9.92
CA ASP A 279 -6.97 -15.34 -9.76
C ASP A 279 -5.64 -15.96 -9.30
N MET A 280 -4.50 -15.27 -9.55
CA MET A 280 -3.17 -15.65 -9.07
C MET A 280 -2.84 -15.09 -7.68
N GLY A 281 -3.82 -14.49 -6.98
CA GLY A 281 -3.66 -14.01 -5.60
C GLY A 281 -2.93 -12.65 -5.47
N MET A 282 -2.74 -11.94 -6.58
CA MET A 282 -2.16 -10.59 -6.61
C MET A 282 -3.24 -9.52 -6.80
N ILE A 283 -2.94 -8.27 -6.45
CA ILE A 283 -3.88 -7.16 -6.61
C ILE A 283 -3.61 -6.38 -7.90
N PRO A 284 -4.52 -6.43 -8.90
CA PRO A 284 -4.43 -5.56 -10.06
C PRO A 284 -4.83 -4.12 -9.70
N ASN A 285 -4.04 -3.19 -10.19
CA ASN A 285 -4.33 -1.76 -10.19
C ASN A 285 -4.10 -1.24 -11.60
N PHE A 286 -4.70 -0.12 -11.98
CA PHE A 286 -4.42 0.45 -13.31
C PHE A 286 -4.54 1.97 -13.32
N THR A 287 -3.91 2.59 -14.32
CA THR A 287 -4.10 4.01 -14.61
C THR A 287 -4.87 4.18 -15.91
N THR A 288 -5.81 5.13 -15.93
CA THR A 288 -6.61 5.47 -17.11
C THR A 288 -6.76 6.98 -17.28
N ASN A 289 -6.89 7.42 -18.53
CA ASN A 289 -7.32 8.76 -18.87
C ASN A 289 -8.77 8.78 -19.41
N SER A 290 -9.44 7.63 -19.42
CA SER A 290 -10.78 7.39 -19.96
C SER A 290 -11.79 7.06 -18.87
N ASP A 291 -13.03 7.51 -19.04
CA ASP A 291 -14.23 7.03 -18.34
C ASP A 291 -15.20 6.28 -19.27
N GLU A 292 -14.88 6.14 -20.56
CA GLU A 292 -15.75 5.48 -21.54
C GLU A 292 -16.02 4.01 -21.19
N TRP A 293 -15.06 3.35 -20.54
CA TRP A 293 -15.18 1.97 -20.08
C TRP A 293 -16.29 1.77 -19.04
N LEU A 294 -16.76 2.84 -18.36
CA LEU A 294 -17.92 2.78 -17.45
C LEU A 294 -19.21 2.35 -18.18
N LYS A 295 -19.28 2.50 -19.50
CA LYS A 295 -20.41 2.03 -20.32
C LYS A 295 -20.46 0.49 -20.41
N ASN A 296 -19.33 -0.18 -20.19
CA ASN A 296 -19.26 -1.64 -20.18
C ASN A 296 -19.49 -2.17 -18.76
N ARG A 297 -20.75 -2.53 -18.46
CA ARG A 297 -21.14 -3.05 -17.13
C ARG A 297 -20.34 -4.28 -16.72
N GLY A 298 -20.01 -5.18 -17.65
CA GLY A 298 -19.23 -6.39 -17.34
C GLY A 298 -17.80 -6.05 -16.88
N LEU A 299 -17.17 -5.08 -17.53
CA LEU A 299 -15.86 -4.58 -17.12
C LEU A 299 -15.92 -3.85 -15.77
N VAL A 300 -16.94 -3.02 -15.54
CA VAL A 300 -17.13 -2.33 -14.24
C VAL A 300 -17.26 -3.32 -13.09
N GLU A 301 -18.09 -4.36 -13.24
CA GLU A 301 -18.25 -5.37 -12.19
C GLU A 301 -16.98 -6.21 -11.98
N MET A 302 -16.23 -6.50 -13.05
CA MET A 302 -14.92 -7.13 -12.93
C MET A 302 -13.94 -6.26 -12.14
N ILE A 303 -13.85 -4.96 -12.46
CA ILE A 303 -12.97 -4.02 -11.79
C ILE A 303 -13.35 -3.88 -10.31
N LYS A 304 -14.65 -3.77 -9.98
CA LYS A 304 -15.10 -3.79 -8.59
C LYS A 304 -14.62 -5.05 -7.89
N LYS A 305 -14.85 -6.22 -8.47
CA LYS A 305 -14.46 -7.48 -7.82
C LYS A 305 -12.96 -7.61 -7.59
N CYS A 306 -12.15 -7.21 -8.58
CA CYS A 306 -10.75 -7.62 -8.67
C CYS A 306 -9.74 -6.53 -8.33
N CYS A 307 -10.03 -5.25 -8.62
CA CYS A 307 -9.03 -4.20 -8.53
C CYS A 307 -8.91 -3.60 -7.12
N GLY A 308 -7.68 -3.27 -6.71
CA GLY A 308 -7.44 -2.49 -5.49
C GLY A 308 -7.58 -0.98 -5.72
N SER A 309 -7.07 -0.49 -6.84
CA SER A 309 -7.04 0.95 -7.12
C SER A 309 -7.05 1.35 -8.59
N ILE A 310 -7.60 2.54 -8.84
CA ILE A 310 -7.64 3.19 -10.15
C ILE A 310 -6.97 4.57 -10.06
N GLY A 311 -5.94 4.76 -10.86
CA GLY A 311 -5.34 6.07 -11.12
C GLY A 311 -6.05 6.78 -12.26
N VAL A 312 -6.58 7.97 -12.02
CA VAL A 312 -7.28 8.77 -13.03
C VAL A 312 -6.40 9.96 -13.42
N SER A 313 -5.98 10.03 -14.68
CA SER A 313 -5.21 11.16 -15.19
C SER A 313 -6.07 12.44 -15.21
N VAL A 314 -5.65 13.47 -14.46
CA VAL A 314 -6.33 14.77 -14.37
C VAL A 314 -5.42 15.87 -14.91
N ASN A 315 -5.72 16.33 -16.12
CA ASN A 315 -4.91 17.32 -16.85
C ASN A 315 -5.59 18.71 -16.93
N THR A 316 -6.89 18.76 -16.63
CA THR A 316 -7.70 19.97 -16.67
C THR A 316 -8.74 19.94 -15.55
N VAL A 317 -9.34 21.09 -15.24
CA VAL A 317 -10.46 21.17 -14.29
C VAL A 317 -11.64 20.30 -14.74
N LYS A 318 -11.85 20.13 -16.06
CA LYS A 318 -12.90 19.28 -16.61
C LYS A 318 -12.65 17.79 -16.30
N ASP A 319 -11.40 17.36 -16.26
CA ASP A 319 -11.05 15.97 -15.93
C ASP A 319 -11.41 15.60 -14.48
N VAL A 320 -11.68 16.57 -13.60
CA VAL A 320 -12.17 16.28 -12.24
C VAL A 320 -13.56 15.64 -12.28
N GLU A 321 -14.40 15.97 -13.26
CA GLU A 321 -15.72 15.32 -13.42
C GLU A 321 -15.58 13.86 -13.89
N LYS A 322 -14.54 13.55 -14.67
CA LYS A 322 -14.17 12.17 -15.03
C LYS A 322 -13.75 11.38 -13.78
N TYR A 323 -12.88 11.96 -12.94
CA TYR A 323 -12.52 11.37 -11.65
C TYR A 323 -13.74 11.08 -10.78
N LYS A 324 -14.65 12.07 -10.61
CA LYS A 324 -15.89 11.90 -9.82
C LYS A 324 -16.78 10.80 -10.39
N SER A 325 -16.89 10.72 -11.71
CA SER A 325 -17.71 9.70 -12.37
C SER A 325 -17.18 8.29 -12.12
N ILE A 326 -15.86 8.12 -12.18
CA ILE A 326 -15.19 6.85 -11.84
C ILE A 326 -15.35 6.54 -10.35
N LYS A 327 -15.03 7.49 -9.45
CA LYS A 327 -15.17 7.30 -7.99
C LYS A 327 -16.60 6.90 -7.60
N LYS A 328 -17.61 7.56 -8.16
CA LYS A 328 -19.02 7.25 -7.91
C LYS A 328 -19.44 5.85 -8.40
N ALA A 329 -18.80 5.34 -9.45
CA ALA A 329 -19.12 4.04 -10.02
C ALA A 329 -18.50 2.87 -9.23
N MET A 330 -17.47 3.13 -8.42
CA MET A 330 -16.72 2.11 -7.69
C MET A 330 -17.35 1.78 -6.33
N SER A 331 -17.05 0.58 -5.84
CA SER A 331 -17.38 0.16 -4.47
C SER A 331 -16.32 0.65 -3.49
N TRP A 332 -16.66 0.67 -2.19
CA TRP A 332 -15.80 1.19 -1.11
C TRP A 332 -14.39 0.58 -1.05
N HIS A 333 -14.21 -0.68 -1.48
CA HIS A 333 -12.91 -1.37 -1.47
C HIS A 333 -12.03 -1.05 -2.70
N VAL A 334 -12.54 -0.35 -3.73
CA VAL A 334 -11.73 0.09 -4.88
C VAL A 334 -11.41 1.57 -4.71
N SER A 335 -10.17 1.84 -4.30
CA SER A 335 -9.69 3.23 -4.17
C SER A 335 -9.54 3.92 -5.53
N VAL A 336 -9.78 5.23 -5.58
CA VAL A 336 -9.64 6.01 -6.82
C VAL A 336 -8.83 7.26 -6.51
N ASN A 337 -7.68 7.43 -7.17
CA ASN A 337 -6.83 8.60 -7.01
C ASN A 337 -6.73 9.44 -8.29
N ALA A 338 -6.78 10.76 -8.14
CA ALA A 338 -6.51 11.73 -9.18
C ALA A 338 -4.99 11.92 -9.34
N GLN A 339 -4.48 11.59 -10.51
CA GLN A 339 -3.06 11.71 -10.84
C GLN A 339 -2.78 13.03 -11.57
N VAL A 340 -1.84 13.82 -11.03
CA VAL A 340 -1.45 15.13 -11.57
C VAL A 340 0.04 15.16 -11.86
N VAL A 341 0.43 15.36 -13.12
CA VAL A 341 1.84 15.44 -13.53
C VAL A 341 2.40 16.83 -13.27
N VAL A 342 3.40 16.91 -12.37
CA VAL A 342 4.05 18.17 -12.03
C VAL A 342 4.91 18.67 -13.18
N GLY A 343 4.58 19.86 -13.67
CA GLY A 343 5.25 20.48 -14.81
C GLY A 343 4.55 20.28 -16.16
N ALA A 344 3.44 19.53 -16.22
CA ALA A 344 2.60 19.46 -17.43
C ALA A 344 1.81 20.77 -17.64
N HIS A 345 1.42 21.44 -16.56
CA HIS A 345 0.57 22.62 -16.57
C HIS A 345 1.24 23.82 -15.89
N THR A 346 0.80 25.03 -16.23
CA THR A 346 1.30 26.24 -15.56
C THR A 346 0.93 26.24 -14.08
N PRO A 347 1.67 26.92 -13.20
CA PRO A 347 1.33 27.03 -11.77
C PRO A 347 -0.15 27.34 -11.53
N LYS A 348 -0.66 28.39 -12.19
CA LYS A 348 -2.06 28.81 -12.08
C LYS A 348 -3.07 27.73 -12.50
N ALA A 349 -2.76 26.97 -13.56
CA ALA A 349 -3.64 25.90 -14.02
C ALA A 349 -3.62 24.71 -13.06
N MET A 350 -2.44 24.35 -12.55
CA MET A 350 -2.29 23.27 -11.57
C MET A 350 -2.98 23.60 -10.25
N THR A 351 -2.81 24.82 -9.73
CA THR A 351 -3.53 25.28 -8.52
C THR A 351 -5.04 25.16 -8.69
N ARG A 352 -5.60 25.56 -9.84
CA ARG A 352 -7.04 25.42 -10.11
C ARG A 352 -7.52 23.97 -10.18
N ILE A 353 -6.70 23.06 -10.71
CA ILE A 353 -7.00 21.62 -10.71
C ILE A 353 -7.04 21.11 -9.28
N VAL A 354 -6.00 21.42 -8.50
CA VAL A 354 -5.87 20.99 -7.10
C VAL A 354 -6.99 21.56 -6.23
N ASP A 355 -7.32 22.84 -6.37
CA ASP A 355 -8.44 23.46 -5.67
C ASP A 355 -9.75 22.71 -5.93
N LYS A 356 -9.97 22.29 -7.19
CA LYS A 356 -11.18 21.56 -7.58
C LYS A 356 -11.20 20.12 -7.07
N LEU A 357 -10.03 19.47 -7.00
CA LEU A 357 -9.87 18.14 -6.40
C LEU A 357 -10.11 18.18 -4.90
N ARG A 358 -9.63 19.22 -4.21
CA ARG A 358 -9.89 19.47 -2.79
C ARG A 358 -11.37 19.68 -2.52
N GLU A 359 -12.09 20.42 -3.36
CA GLU A 359 -13.55 20.64 -3.22
C GLU A 359 -14.40 19.36 -3.27
N CYS A 360 -13.82 18.22 -3.66
CA CYS A 360 -14.49 16.93 -3.68
C CYS A 360 -13.72 15.84 -2.95
N ASP A 361 -12.86 16.23 -1.99
CA ASP A 361 -12.11 15.33 -1.11
C ASP A 361 -11.42 14.21 -1.90
N ALA A 362 -10.77 14.61 -2.99
CA ALA A 362 -10.12 13.68 -3.89
C ALA A 362 -8.77 13.23 -3.33
N ASP A 363 -8.48 11.95 -3.45
CA ASP A 363 -7.11 11.47 -3.24
C ASP A 363 -6.26 11.94 -4.42
N VAL A 364 -5.15 12.60 -4.14
CA VAL A 364 -4.26 13.19 -5.14
C VAL A 364 -2.91 12.51 -5.13
N LEU A 365 -2.50 11.97 -6.28
CA LEU A 365 -1.15 11.45 -6.52
C LEU A 365 -0.39 12.40 -7.44
N PHE A 366 0.62 13.09 -6.91
CA PHE A 366 1.51 13.90 -7.74
C PHE A 366 2.57 13.04 -8.40
N LEU A 367 2.63 13.10 -9.72
CA LEU A 367 3.64 12.41 -10.52
C LEU A 367 4.74 13.37 -10.90
N GLY A 368 5.98 12.95 -10.66
CA GLY A 368 7.15 13.68 -11.05
C GLY A 368 7.33 13.75 -12.56
N TRP A 369 8.06 14.77 -13.02
CA TRP A 369 8.36 14.94 -14.43
C TRP A 369 9.37 13.90 -14.88
N LYS A 370 9.06 13.24 -15.99
CA LYS A 370 9.88 12.19 -16.60
C LYS A 370 10.36 12.69 -17.96
N ASN A 371 11.67 12.86 -18.10
CA ASN A 371 12.30 13.40 -19.32
C ASN A 371 12.50 12.32 -20.40
N MET A 372 11.40 11.67 -20.80
CA MET A 372 11.37 10.55 -21.75
C MET A 372 10.22 10.75 -22.74
N GLY A 373 10.23 10.02 -23.87
CA GLY A 373 9.16 10.05 -24.87
C GLY A 373 8.82 11.46 -25.34
N ARG A 374 7.54 11.84 -25.33
CA ARG A 374 7.13 13.22 -25.67
C ARG A 374 7.44 14.22 -24.56
N GLY A 375 7.69 13.76 -23.33
CA GLY A 375 8.11 14.60 -22.20
C GLY A 375 9.47 15.27 -22.43
N GLU A 376 10.38 14.62 -23.15
CA GLU A 376 11.72 15.16 -23.47
C GLU A 376 11.67 16.44 -24.32
N THR A 377 10.79 16.44 -25.33
CA THR A 377 10.63 17.58 -26.25
C THR A 377 9.60 18.60 -25.76
N PHE A 378 8.82 18.26 -24.74
CA PHE A 378 7.82 19.16 -24.17
C PHE A 378 8.49 20.24 -23.32
N LYS A 379 8.10 21.49 -23.53
CA LYS A 379 8.52 22.61 -22.67
C LYS A 379 7.86 22.50 -21.29
N GLN A 380 8.49 21.75 -20.40
CA GLN A 380 8.09 21.58 -18.99
C GLN A 380 7.82 22.94 -18.35
N LYS A 381 6.71 23.04 -17.62
CA LYS A 381 6.38 24.23 -16.86
C LYS A 381 7.14 24.20 -15.54
N LYS A 382 7.88 25.27 -15.25
CA LYS A 382 8.59 25.40 -13.99
C LYS A 382 7.58 25.60 -12.86
N ILE A 383 7.63 24.71 -11.88
CA ILE A 383 6.91 24.80 -10.62
C ILE A 383 7.96 25.00 -9.53
N SER A 384 7.95 26.14 -8.85
CA SER A 384 8.90 26.39 -7.77
C SER A 384 8.52 25.62 -6.51
N ALA A 385 9.47 25.41 -5.61
CA ALA A 385 9.21 24.84 -4.29
C ALA A 385 8.15 25.66 -3.51
N GLU A 386 8.14 26.99 -3.65
CA GLU A 386 7.14 27.87 -3.02
C GLU A 386 5.71 27.61 -3.52
N VAL A 387 5.57 27.43 -4.83
CA VAL A 387 4.28 27.07 -5.45
C VAL A 387 3.86 25.68 -4.98
N MET A 388 4.79 24.72 -4.92
CA MET A 388 4.49 23.38 -4.44
C MET A 388 4.06 23.39 -2.97
N ASN A 389 4.77 24.12 -2.10
CA ASN A 389 4.37 24.29 -0.70
C ASN A 389 2.94 24.85 -0.58
N THR A 390 2.60 25.84 -1.41
CA THR A 390 1.23 26.41 -1.43
C THR A 390 0.20 25.36 -1.83
N ILE A 391 0.51 24.55 -2.84
CA ILE A 391 -0.37 23.47 -3.32
C ILE A 391 -0.56 22.37 -2.26
N LEU A 392 0.53 21.96 -1.60
CA LEU A 392 0.45 20.99 -0.52
C LEU A 392 -0.34 21.55 0.67
N ASN A 393 -0.14 22.81 1.04
CA ASN A 393 -0.94 23.48 2.06
C ASN A 393 -2.43 23.57 1.71
N ILE A 394 -2.78 23.81 0.43
CA ILE A 394 -4.18 23.81 -0.02
C ILE A 394 -4.84 22.47 0.24
N LEU A 395 -4.14 21.36 -0.03
CA LEU A 395 -4.64 20.01 0.21
C LEU A 395 -4.65 19.64 1.70
N HIS A 396 -3.73 20.20 2.48
CA HIS A 396 -3.57 19.95 3.91
C HIS A 396 -4.70 20.51 4.78
N VAL A 397 -5.35 21.61 4.36
CA VAL A 397 -6.31 22.37 5.19
C VAL A 397 -7.64 21.64 5.47
N ASN A 398 -7.98 20.57 4.74
CA ASN A 398 -9.28 19.88 4.84
C ASN A 398 -9.18 18.34 4.85
N ALA A 399 -8.11 17.73 5.36
CA ALA A 399 -8.17 16.30 5.69
C ALA A 399 -9.11 16.11 6.90
N VAL A 400 -10.41 16.29 6.68
CA VAL A 400 -11.45 16.00 7.66
C VAL A 400 -11.59 14.49 7.68
N LEU A 401 -11.11 13.91 8.78
CA LEU A 401 -11.35 12.52 9.13
C LEU A 401 -12.82 12.41 9.50
N ASP A 402 -13.62 11.81 8.63
CA ASP A 402 -15.01 11.46 8.94
C ASP A 402 -15.10 9.93 8.78
N TYR A 403 -15.36 9.23 9.89
CA TYR A 403 -15.74 7.82 9.96
C TYR A 403 -14.84 6.82 9.23
N GLY A 404 -13.51 6.92 9.41
CA GLY A 404 -12.58 5.90 8.91
C GLY A 404 -12.51 5.76 7.38
N ASP A 405 -13.18 6.64 6.62
CA ASP A 405 -13.11 6.71 5.17
C ASP A 405 -12.05 7.75 4.77
N TYR A 406 -10.91 7.27 4.28
CA TYR A 406 -9.73 8.07 3.98
C TYR A 406 -9.92 8.86 2.69
N SER A 407 -10.59 10.00 2.75
CA SER A 407 -10.71 10.92 1.61
C SER A 407 -9.71 12.08 1.69
N GLY A 408 -9.24 12.57 0.55
CA GLY A 408 -8.29 13.68 0.50
C GLY A 408 -6.82 13.27 0.71
N MET A 409 -6.47 12.00 0.49
CA MET A 409 -5.10 11.53 0.65
C MET A 409 -4.16 12.16 -0.39
N VAL A 410 -3.05 12.74 0.06
CA VAL A 410 -1.93 13.12 -0.82
C VAL A 410 -0.90 11.99 -0.89
N SER A 411 -0.43 11.69 -2.10
CA SER A 411 0.65 10.75 -2.40
C SER A 411 1.55 11.32 -3.50
N VAL A 412 2.76 10.78 -3.62
CA VAL A 412 3.72 11.20 -4.65
C VAL A 412 4.43 9.98 -5.22
N ASP A 413 4.95 10.06 -6.44
CA ASP A 413 5.81 9.01 -6.98
C ASP A 413 7.30 9.27 -6.69
N THR A 414 8.17 8.30 -6.98
CA THR A 414 9.62 8.46 -6.74
C THR A 414 10.22 9.65 -7.48
N ALA A 415 9.82 9.89 -8.73
CA ALA A 415 10.30 11.04 -9.49
C ALA A 415 9.95 12.37 -8.81
N PHE A 416 8.78 12.48 -8.18
CA PHE A 416 8.43 13.63 -7.37
C PHE A 416 9.31 13.73 -6.12
N VAL A 417 9.53 12.62 -5.40
CA VAL A 417 10.42 12.59 -4.22
C VAL A 417 11.79 13.15 -4.58
N ASP A 418 12.37 12.70 -5.70
CA ASP A 418 13.70 13.10 -6.13
C ASP A 418 13.76 14.60 -6.48
N MET A 419 12.72 15.16 -7.08
CA MET A 419 12.67 16.59 -7.46
C MET A 419 12.31 17.53 -6.30
N TYR A 420 11.51 17.06 -5.34
CA TYR A 420 10.88 17.89 -4.30
C TYR A 420 11.20 17.39 -2.88
N ALA A 421 12.32 16.69 -2.68
CA ALA A 421 12.75 16.20 -1.36
C ALA A 421 12.82 17.31 -0.31
N ASP A 422 13.28 18.52 -0.67
CA ASP A 422 13.29 19.68 0.23
C ASP A 422 11.89 20.14 0.65
N VAL A 423 10.92 20.04 -0.25
CA VAL A 423 9.52 20.36 0.05
C VAL A 423 8.95 19.32 1.01
N LEU A 424 9.15 18.03 0.74
CA LEU A 424 8.70 16.95 1.62
C LEU A 424 9.30 17.08 3.04
N ARG A 425 10.60 17.38 3.15
CA ARG A 425 11.25 17.64 4.45
C ARG A 425 10.66 18.84 5.19
N LYS A 426 10.33 19.92 4.50
CA LYS A 426 9.70 21.12 5.10
C LYS A 426 8.29 20.87 5.62
N HIS A 427 7.64 19.83 5.11
CA HIS A 427 6.33 19.37 5.54
C HIS A 427 6.43 18.19 6.54
N ASP A 428 7.61 17.96 7.12
CA ASP A 428 7.88 16.90 8.12
C ASP A 428 7.46 15.49 7.66
N VAL A 429 7.52 15.24 6.34
CA VAL A 429 7.22 13.92 5.77
C VAL A 429 8.34 12.96 6.15
N SER A 430 8.01 11.93 6.93
CA SER A 430 8.99 10.94 7.39
C SER A 430 9.58 10.15 6.23
N GLU A 431 10.90 9.92 6.27
CA GLU A 431 11.62 9.15 5.24
C GLU A 431 11.08 7.72 5.09
N ILE A 432 10.54 7.11 6.16
CA ILE A 432 9.96 5.76 6.11
C ILE A 432 8.76 5.68 5.16
N LEU A 433 8.11 6.80 4.87
CA LEU A 433 6.95 6.88 3.97
C LEU A 433 7.33 6.93 2.49
N THR A 434 8.64 7.05 2.22
CA THR A 434 9.20 7.18 0.87
C THR A 434 10.19 6.06 0.59
N ALA A 435 10.23 5.60 -0.66
CA ALA A 435 11.19 4.60 -1.12
C ALA A 435 11.83 5.06 -2.45
N SER A 436 12.89 5.87 -2.36
CA SER A 436 13.76 6.26 -3.48
C SER A 436 15.15 5.63 -3.34
N PRO A 437 15.87 5.29 -4.43
CA PRO A 437 15.44 5.35 -5.83
C PRO A 437 14.56 4.17 -6.26
N GLU A 438 14.08 4.21 -7.50
CA GLU A 438 13.40 3.10 -8.18
C GLU A 438 14.23 1.81 -8.22
N GLY A 439 13.56 0.67 -8.35
CA GLY A 439 14.20 -0.64 -8.39
C GLY A 439 14.36 -1.33 -7.03
N LYS A 440 14.13 -0.61 -5.91
CA LYS A 440 14.27 -1.17 -4.55
C LYS A 440 13.21 -2.22 -4.22
N PHE A 441 11.96 -1.94 -4.57
CA PHE A 441 10.79 -2.78 -4.25
C PHE A 441 9.89 -3.02 -5.46
N SER A 442 10.12 -2.29 -6.55
CA SER A 442 9.36 -2.37 -7.79
C SER A 442 10.25 -2.47 -9.01
N CYS A 443 9.74 -3.08 -10.07
CA CYS A 443 10.33 -3.00 -11.40
C CYS A 443 9.26 -2.73 -12.45
N TYR A 444 9.71 -2.46 -13.67
CA TYR A 444 8.88 -2.24 -14.84
C TYR A 444 9.07 -3.38 -15.83
N ILE A 445 7.99 -3.91 -16.38
CA ILE A 445 8.02 -4.91 -17.44
C ILE A 445 7.16 -4.42 -18.61
N ASP A 446 7.78 -4.37 -19.79
CA ASP A 446 7.11 -4.11 -21.06
C ASP A 446 6.73 -5.44 -21.72
N ALA A 447 5.45 -5.81 -21.65
CA ALA A 447 4.95 -7.06 -22.24
C ALA A 447 4.80 -7.00 -23.78
N ILE A 448 5.06 -5.86 -24.39
CA ILE A 448 5.03 -5.67 -25.85
C ILE A 448 6.41 -6.02 -26.41
N GLU A 449 7.44 -5.45 -25.81
CA GLU A 449 8.84 -5.65 -26.22
C GLU A 449 9.50 -6.84 -25.51
N GLY A 450 8.86 -7.37 -24.46
CA GLY A 450 9.41 -8.45 -23.64
C GLY A 450 10.67 -7.98 -22.90
N THR A 451 10.61 -6.80 -22.27
CA THR A 451 11.76 -6.22 -21.57
C THR A 451 11.43 -5.89 -20.12
N ILE A 452 12.48 -5.83 -19.29
CA ILE A 452 12.42 -5.48 -17.87
C ILE A 452 13.39 -4.34 -17.57
N ALA A 453 12.99 -3.43 -16.68
CA ALA A 453 13.80 -2.30 -16.24
C ALA A 453 13.52 -1.93 -14.78
N ARG A 454 14.36 -1.08 -14.17
CA ARG A 454 14.14 -0.58 -12.80
C ARG A 454 12.89 0.30 -12.67
N SER A 455 12.56 1.03 -13.72
CA SER A 455 11.38 1.88 -13.80
C SER A 455 10.98 2.06 -15.26
N SER A 456 9.78 2.54 -15.51
CA SER A 456 9.30 2.76 -16.88
C SER A 456 9.84 4.02 -17.55
N TYR A 457 10.68 4.79 -16.87
CA TYR A 457 11.23 6.06 -17.33
C TYR A 457 12.75 6.12 -17.23
N THR A 458 13.40 4.95 -17.28
CA THR A 458 14.85 4.82 -17.43
C THR A 458 15.21 4.58 -18.89
N SER A 459 16.34 5.13 -19.34
CA SER A 459 16.99 4.78 -20.61
C SER A 459 18.11 3.75 -20.44
N GLU A 460 18.48 3.43 -19.20
CA GLU A 460 19.58 2.53 -18.86
C GLU A 460 19.06 1.29 -18.10
N GLY A 461 19.79 0.18 -18.22
CA GLY A 461 19.47 -1.06 -17.50
C GLY A 461 18.17 -1.72 -17.97
N ILE A 462 17.79 -1.53 -19.24
CA ILE A 462 16.70 -2.26 -19.88
C ILE A 462 17.26 -3.58 -20.41
N GLU A 463 16.65 -4.69 -20.02
CA GLU A 463 17.06 -6.03 -20.41
C GLU A 463 15.90 -6.78 -21.09
N LYS A 464 16.22 -7.70 -21.99
CA LYS A 464 15.22 -8.55 -22.62
C LYS A 464 14.93 -9.75 -21.73
N LEU A 465 13.66 -10.11 -21.61
CA LEU A 465 13.22 -11.35 -21.00
C LEU A 465 13.15 -12.42 -22.10
N GLU A 466 14.08 -13.38 -22.08
CA GLU A 466 14.15 -14.47 -23.04
C GLU A 466 13.06 -15.51 -22.76
N ASP A 467 12.96 -15.95 -21.51
CA ASP A 467 12.05 -17.01 -21.07
C ASP A 467 10.83 -16.45 -20.30
N MET A 468 10.94 -15.22 -19.79
CA MET A 468 9.86 -14.53 -19.05
C MET A 468 9.44 -15.28 -17.79
N ASP A 469 10.36 -16.04 -17.20
CA ASP A 469 10.11 -16.85 -16.01
C ASP A 469 10.51 -16.15 -14.70
N ALA A 470 10.15 -16.79 -13.58
CA ALA A 470 10.43 -16.27 -12.25
C ALA A 470 11.94 -16.14 -11.96
N ALA A 471 12.77 -17.05 -12.51
CA ALA A 471 14.21 -17.05 -12.26
C ALA A 471 14.88 -15.86 -12.94
N GLU A 472 14.50 -15.56 -14.18
CA GLU A 472 15.00 -14.44 -14.98
C GLU A 472 14.62 -13.09 -14.34
N ILE A 473 13.34 -12.91 -14.00
CA ILE A 473 12.84 -11.69 -13.32
C ILE A 473 13.58 -11.50 -11.98
N LYS A 474 13.74 -12.55 -11.19
CA LYS A 474 14.46 -12.49 -9.91
C LYS A 474 15.95 -12.18 -10.10
N MET A 475 16.58 -12.76 -11.11
CA MET A 475 17.99 -12.50 -11.42
C MET A 475 18.19 -11.03 -11.79
N PHE A 476 17.35 -10.49 -12.67
CA PHE A 476 17.34 -9.06 -12.97
C PHE A 476 17.19 -8.23 -11.70
N PHE A 477 16.13 -8.47 -10.93
CA PHE A 477 15.81 -7.70 -9.74
C PHE A 477 16.90 -7.76 -8.66
N SER A 478 17.61 -8.88 -8.57
CA SER A 478 18.69 -9.07 -7.58
C SER A 478 19.94 -8.26 -7.89
N ARG A 479 20.26 -7.98 -9.17
CA ARG A 479 21.48 -7.28 -9.59
C ARG A 479 21.46 -5.77 -9.34
N TYR A 480 20.28 -5.17 -9.36
CA TYR A 480 20.07 -3.74 -9.30
C TYR A 480 19.69 -3.24 -7.91
#